data_AF-A0AAV2QXI4-F1
#
_entry.id   AF-A0AAV2QXI4-F1
#
_cell.length_a   1.000
_cell.length_b   1.000
_cell.length_c   1.000
_cell.angle_alpha   90.00
_cell.angle_beta   90.00
_cell.angle_gamma   90.00
#
_symmetry.space_group_name_H-M   'P 1'
#
loop_
_entity.id
_entity.type
_entity.pdbx_description
1 polymer ?
#
loop_
_entity_poly.entity_id
_entity_poly.type
_entity_poly.pdbx_seq_one_letter_code
_entity_poly.pdbx_strand_id
1 'polypeptide(L)'
;MGVGPLVVETLLTFIVAATVLYRYSNWYRHHLVVTVSVLIAWYFSMLIVFILPLDVSNTIYQTCMRDQKVNMSLQSHDNLPEIAASNITDDVNGTLIPPMTTPNPINICHQPWSIVPDGVFPIFWRIVYWTSQFLTWLILPLMQSYTKAGDFSLGAKLRSAVIDNAIYYGSYLLIVGILLLYIALTPGLYLDGSKLRAIAASASNTWGLFWLVLFLGYGLVDVPQSIWHSASTLHTLNHTYFSVAKLSQEKADANEHVNDLLQSMRALGRAVGMNHALRPHMDTIESKVPTELLDRVR
;
A
#
# COMPACT_ATOMS: atom_id res chain seq x y z
N MET A 1 20.41 10.77 -22.17
CA MET A 1 20.61 9.75 -21.12
C MET A 1 19.63 10.06 -20.00
N GLY A 2 18.46 9.41 -19.93
CA GLY A 2 17.38 9.87 -19.01
C GLY A 2 16.64 8.77 -18.26
N VAL A 3 16.58 7.54 -18.81
CA VAL A 3 15.80 6.43 -18.20
C VAL A 3 16.70 5.46 -17.41
N GLY A 4 18.02 5.49 -17.64
CA GLY A 4 18.98 4.57 -17.02
C GLY A 4 18.91 4.53 -15.48
N PRO A 5 18.94 5.68 -14.78
CA PRO A 5 18.82 5.71 -13.32
C PRO A 5 17.53 5.07 -12.81
N LEU A 6 16.39 5.36 -13.46
CA LEU A 6 15.10 4.78 -13.09
C LEU A 6 15.08 3.25 -13.27
N VAL A 7 15.66 2.73 -14.36
CA VAL A 7 15.76 1.27 -14.55
C VAL A 7 16.64 0.64 -13.47
N VAL A 8 17.78 1.25 -13.15
CA VAL A 8 18.68 0.73 -12.11
C VAL A 8 17.97 0.71 -10.74
N GLU A 9 17.26 1.78 -10.38
CA GLU A 9 16.50 1.85 -9.12
C GLU A 9 15.38 0.80 -9.06
N THR A 10 14.61 0.63 -10.14
CA THR A 10 13.55 -0.39 -10.21
C THR A 10 14.10 -1.83 -10.08
N LEU A 11 15.23 -2.13 -10.72
CA LEU A 11 15.87 -3.45 -10.61
C LEU A 11 16.46 -3.68 -9.23
N LEU A 12 17.16 -2.68 -8.68
CA LEU A 12 17.76 -2.78 -7.36
C LEU A 12 16.70 -3.01 -6.28
N THR A 13 15.61 -2.25 -6.32
CA THR A 13 14.49 -2.41 -5.38
C THR A 13 13.83 -3.78 -5.50
N PHE A 14 13.69 -4.33 -6.71
CA PHE A 14 13.21 -5.69 -6.89
C PHE A 14 14.14 -6.74 -6.25
N ILE A 15 15.46 -6.62 -6.48
CA ILE A 15 16.45 -7.52 -5.90
C ILE A 15 16.41 -7.46 -4.37
N VAL A 16 16.31 -6.25 -3.79
CA VAL A 16 16.20 -6.08 -2.34
C VAL A 16 14.93 -6.74 -1.81
N ALA A 17 13.77 -6.44 -2.41
CA ALA A 17 12.50 -7.05 -1.99
C ALA A 17 12.53 -8.58 -2.07
N ALA A 18 13.07 -9.13 -3.16
CA ALA A 18 13.21 -10.57 -3.34
C ALA A 18 14.18 -11.20 -2.32
N THR A 19 15.30 -10.54 -2.03
CA THR A 19 16.30 -11.02 -1.07
C THR A 19 15.75 -11.02 0.37
N VAL A 20 15.04 -9.96 0.75
CA VAL A 20 14.39 -9.88 2.06
C VAL A 20 13.32 -10.98 2.17
N LEU A 21 12.49 -11.15 1.13
CA LEU A 21 11.49 -12.22 1.13
C LEU A 21 12.13 -13.61 1.16
N TYR A 22 13.25 -13.82 0.46
CA TYR A 22 13.98 -15.08 0.52
C TYR A 22 14.55 -15.37 1.91
N ARG A 23 15.06 -14.34 2.60
CA ARG A 23 15.63 -14.49 3.94
C ARG A 23 14.57 -14.79 5.01
N TYR A 24 13.40 -14.18 4.91
CA TYR A 24 12.37 -14.26 5.96
C TYR A 24 11.20 -15.20 5.66
N SER A 25 10.99 -15.59 4.40
CA SER A 25 9.94 -16.53 4.01
C SER A 25 10.48 -17.96 3.92
N ASN A 26 9.67 -18.95 4.31
CA ASN A 26 10.02 -20.36 4.15
C ASN A 26 9.39 -20.93 2.87
N TRP A 27 10.10 -20.81 1.75
CA TRP A 27 9.56 -21.04 0.40
C TRP A 27 9.06 -22.47 0.17
N TYR A 28 9.55 -23.43 0.95
CA TYR A 28 9.16 -24.83 0.85
C TYR A 28 7.79 -25.16 1.47
N ARG A 29 7.25 -24.27 2.33
CA ARG A 29 5.98 -24.53 3.04
C ARG A 29 4.81 -23.68 2.54
N HIS A 30 5.06 -22.62 1.78
CA HIS A 30 4.04 -21.64 1.41
C HIS A 30 3.51 -21.87 0.00
N HIS A 31 2.22 -21.59 -0.21
CA HIS A 31 1.63 -21.56 -1.55
C HIS A 31 2.26 -20.42 -2.37
N LEU A 32 2.61 -20.72 -3.63
CA LEU A 32 3.26 -19.78 -4.54
C LEU A 32 2.50 -18.45 -4.66
N VAL A 33 1.17 -18.50 -4.68
CA VAL A 33 0.32 -17.30 -4.78
C VAL A 33 0.60 -16.34 -3.62
N VAL A 34 0.77 -16.84 -2.40
CA VAL A 34 1.06 -16.00 -1.22
C VAL A 34 2.42 -15.34 -1.38
N THR A 35 3.44 -16.10 -1.78
CA THR A 35 4.80 -15.57 -1.96
C THR A 35 4.85 -14.49 -3.04
N VAL A 36 4.21 -14.72 -4.20
CA VAL A 36 4.16 -13.74 -5.29
C VAL A 36 3.39 -12.49 -4.88
N SER A 37 2.25 -12.65 -4.21
CA SER A 37 1.46 -11.52 -3.71
C SER A 37 2.23 -10.65 -2.73
N VAL A 38 2.93 -11.26 -1.77
CA VAL A 38 3.76 -10.52 -0.81
C VAL A 38 4.94 -9.84 -1.50
N LEU A 39 5.60 -10.52 -2.46
CA LEU A 39 6.69 -9.92 -3.23
C LEU A 39 6.23 -8.66 -3.97
N ILE A 40 5.08 -8.72 -4.64
CA ILE A 40 4.52 -7.59 -5.37
C ILE A 40 4.18 -6.43 -4.42
N ALA A 41 3.53 -6.72 -3.28
CA ALA A 41 3.23 -5.70 -2.26
C ALA A 41 4.51 -5.01 -1.77
N TRP A 42 5.51 -5.79 -1.37
CA TRP A 42 6.76 -5.25 -0.82
C TRP A 42 7.55 -4.47 -1.85
N TYR A 43 7.59 -4.97 -3.09
CA TYR A 43 8.25 -4.29 -4.19
C TYR A 43 7.65 -2.90 -4.41
N PHE A 44 6.33 -2.76 -4.53
CA PHE A 44 5.71 -1.44 -4.73
C PHE A 44 5.94 -0.50 -3.54
N SER A 45 5.83 -0.99 -2.31
CA SER A 45 6.08 -0.16 -1.11
C SER A 45 7.52 0.37 -1.06
N MET A 46 8.51 -0.47 -1.36
CA MET A 46 9.91 -0.05 -1.40
C MET A 46 10.20 0.87 -2.59
N LEU A 47 9.55 0.65 -3.73
CA LEU A 47 9.74 1.42 -4.96
C LEU A 47 9.23 2.86 -4.83
N ILE A 48 8.13 3.09 -4.09
CA ILE A 48 7.54 4.42 -3.90
C ILE A 48 8.53 5.42 -3.29
N VAL A 49 9.43 4.96 -2.41
CA VAL A 49 10.45 5.81 -1.77
C VAL A 49 11.36 6.51 -2.79
N PHE A 50 11.64 5.86 -3.92
CA PHE A 50 12.49 6.41 -4.98
C PHE A 50 11.68 7.10 -6.08
N ILE A 51 10.54 6.52 -6.47
CA ILE A 51 9.74 7.04 -7.57
C ILE A 51 9.05 8.36 -7.22
N LEU A 52 8.60 8.55 -5.97
CA LEU A 52 7.89 9.76 -5.57
C LEU A 52 8.76 11.03 -5.67
N PRO A 53 10.00 11.08 -5.15
CA PRO A 53 10.90 12.21 -5.36
C PRO A 53 11.18 12.48 -6.86
N LEU A 54 11.35 11.43 -7.66
CA LEU A 54 11.59 11.57 -9.09
C LEU A 54 10.38 12.20 -9.81
N ASP A 55 9.17 11.73 -9.52
CA ASP A 55 7.93 12.27 -10.10
C ASP A 55 7.71 13.73 -9.72
N VAL A 56 7.93 14.08 -8.44
CA VAL A 56 7.85 15.47 -7.96
C VAL A 56 8.87 16.35 -8.69
N SER A 57 10.12 15.90 -8.81
CA SER A 57 11.16 16.68 -9.50
C SER A 57 10.85 16.89 -10.99
N ASN A 58 10.31 15.87 -11.67
CA ASN A 58 9.91 15.97 -13.07
C ASN A 58 8.70 16.90 -13.24
N THR A 59 7.73 16.81 -12.32
CA THR A 59 6.53 17.66 -12.34
C THR A 59 6.87 19.13 -12.11
N ILE A 60 7.79 19.44 -11.19
CA ILE A 60 8.28 20.81 -10.95
C ILE A 60 8.97 21.35 -12.20
N TYR A 61 9.86 20.55 -12.80
CA TYR A 61 10.55 20.93 -14.03
C TYR A 61 9.58 21.19 -15.20
N GLN A 62 8.60 20.30 -15.40
CA GLN A 62 7.59 20.45 -16.45
C GLN A 62 6.66 21.63 -16.23
N THR A 63 6.33 21.94 -14.98
CA THR A 63 5.55 23.15 -14.63
C THR A 63 6.34 24.41 -14.95
N CYS A 64 7.61 24.48 -14.53
CA CYS A 64 8.51 25.59 -14.86
C CYS A 64 8.63 25.81 -16.38
N MET A 65 8.85 24.73 -17.14
CA MET A 65 8.97 24.79 -18.60
C MET A 65 7.67 25.26 -19.27
N ARG A 66 6.51 24.91 -18.71
CA ARG A 66 5.21 25.35 -19.19
C ARG A 66 4.99 26.85 -18.92
N ASP A 67 5.33 27.31 -17.72
CA ASP A 67 5.21 28.73 -17.33
C ASP A 67 6.13 29.63 -18.18
N GLN A 68 7.34 29.17 -18.47
CA GLN A 68 8.27 29.90 -19.34
C GLN A 68 7.72 30.06 -20.77
N LYS A 69 7.10 29.01 -21.33
CA LYS A 69 6.47 29.07 -22.66
C LYS A 69 5.29 30.04 -22.69
N VAL A 70 4.46 30.06 -21.64
CA VAL A 70 3.34 30.99 -21.51
C VAL A 70 3.83 32.44 -21.46
N ASN A 71 4.86 32.72 -20.65
CA ASN A 71 5.43 34.06 -20.54
C ASN A 71 6.06 34.56 -21.87
N MET A 72 6.73 33.67 -22.61
CA MET A 72 7.25 34.00 -23.95
C MET A 72 6.13 34.25 -24.98
N SER A 73 5.00 33.53 -24.89
CA SER A 73 3.86 33.75 -25.78
C SER A 73 3.11 35.06 -25.48
N LEU A 74 3.00 35.45 -24.21
CA LEU A 74 2.39 36.71 -23.80
C LEU A 74 3.20 37.93 -24.27
N GLN A 75 4.54 37.88 -24.18
CA GLN A 75 5.41 38.95 -24.69
C GLN A 75 5.39 39.08 -26.23
N SER A 76 4.97 38.05 -26.96
CA SER A 76 4.87 38.11 -28.42
C SER A 76 3.61 38.82 -28.93
N HIS A 77 2.58 38.96 -28.10
CA HIS A 77 1.32 39.62 -28.48
C HIS A 77 1.26 41.12 -28.18
N ASP A 78 2.16 41.67 -27.36
CA ASP A 78 2.26 43.11 -27.06
C ASP A 78 3.08 43.93 -28.09
N ASN A 79 3.60 43.29 -29.14
CA ASN A 79 4.36 43.96 -30.20
C ASN A 79 3.51 44.24 -31.47
N LEU A 80 2.34 44.88 -31.33
CA LEU A 80 1.70 45.59 -32.43
C LEU A 80 2.13 47.07 -32.37
N PRO A 81 2.48 47.73 -33.49
CA PRO A 81 2.98 49.10 -33.44
C PRO A 81 1.84 50.04 -33.05
N GLU A 82 1.98 50.69 -31.90
CA GLU A 82 1.10 51.75 -31.44
C GLU A 82 1.25 52.94 -32.39
N ILE A 83 0.25 53.14 -33.25
CA ILE A 83 0.18 54.29 -34.16
C ILE A 83 0.03 55.53 -33.28
N ALA A 84 1.05 56.37 -33.31
CA ALA A 84 1.11 57.66 -32.63
C ALA A 84 -0.09 58.54 -32.96
N ALA A 85 -0.88 58.87 -31.95
CA ALA A 85 -1.78 60.03 -31.96
C ALA A 85 -1.17 61.13 -31.10
N SER A 86 -0.61 62.13 -31.79
CA SER A 86 -0.23 63.44 -31.27
C SER A 86 -1.43 64.16 -30.63
N ASN A 87 -1.27 64.76 -29.42
CA ASN A 87 -1.37 66.21 -29.22
C ASN A 87 -1.50 66.67 -27.74
N ILE A 88 -0.65 67.66 -27.40
CA ILE A 88 -0.89 68.87 -26.58
C ILE A 88 -0.69 68.80 -25.04
N THR A 89 0.49 69.34 -24.65
CA THR A 89 0.89 70.25 -23.54
C THR A 89 0.18 70.22 -22.18
N ASP A 90 0.94 70.05 -21.10
CA ASP A 90 1.33 71.16 -20.20
C ASP A 90 2.39 70.74 -19.16
N ASP A 91 3.33 71.65 -18.91
CA ASP A 91 4.48 71.58 -18.00
C ASP A 91 4.09 71.47 -16.52
N VAL A 92 4.67 70.52 -15.77
CA VAL A 92 5.17 70.75 -14.39
C VAL A 92 6.35 69.81 -14.09
N ASN A 93 7.48 70.43 -13.73
CA ASN A 93 8.73 69.82 -13.23
C ASN A 93 8.50 68.72 -12.18
N GLY A 94 8.87 67.48 -12.52
CA GLY A 94 9.06 66.36 -11.60
C GLY A 94 10.33 65.61 -11.97
N THR A 95 11.23 65.45 -11.01
CA THR A 95 12.53 64.76 -11.07
C THR A 95 12.55 63.51 -11.95
N LEU A 96 13.50 63.47 -12.89
CA LEU A 96 13.86 62.30 -13.71
C LEU A 96 14.34 61.15 -12.81
N ILE A 97 13.42 60.28 -12.40
CA ILE A 97 13.74 58.92 -11.98
C ILE A 97 13.58 58.06 -13.23
N PRO A 98 14.64 57.42 -13.76
CA PRO A 98 14.45 56.46 -14.84
C PRO A 98 13.55 55.33 -14.34
N PRO A 99 12.59 54.83 -15.13
CA PRO A 99 11.85 53.66 -14.75
C PRO A 99 12.85 52.51 -14.62
N MET A 100 13.09 52.06 -13.38
CA MET A 100 13.64 50.74 -13.12
C MET A 100 12.62 49.73 -13.66
N THR A 101 12.69 49.47 -14.96
CA THR A 101 12.27 48.22 -15.54
C THR A 101 13.25 47.18 -15.00
N THR A 102 13.00 46.71 -13.78
CA THR A 102 13.57 45.44 -13.33
C THR A 102 13.11 44.40 -14.35
N PRO A 103 14.00 43.81 -15.18
CA PRO A 103 13.58 42.74 -16.04
C PRO A 103 13.09 41.64 -15.11
N ASN A 104 11.85 41.19 -15.31
CA ASN A 104 11.30 40.04 -14.60
C ASN A 104 12.37 38.94 -14.61
N PRO A 105 12.78 38.40 -13.45
CA PRO A 105 13.82 37.38 -13.42
C PRO A 105 13.37 36.23 -14.31
N ILE A 106 14.15 35.97 -15.36
CA ILE A 106 13.95 34.80 -16.22
C ILE A 106 14.12 33.60 -15.29
N ASN A 107 13.02 32.94 -14.94
CA ASN A 107 13.06 31.69 -14.18
C ASN A 107 13.75 30.63 -15.04
N ILE A 108 15.04 30.40 -14.80
CA ILE A 108 15.82 29.37 -15.47
C ILE A 108 15.39 28.02 -14.91
N CYS A 109 14.75 27.20 -15.75
CA CYS A 109 14.36 25.85 -15.35
C CYS A 109 15.58 24.93 -15.33
N HIS A 110 16.00 24.51 -14.13
CA HIS A 110 17.09 23.55 -13.98
C HIS A 110 16.60 22.12 -14.26
N GLN A 111 17.26 21.44 -15.20
CA GLN A 111 16.96 20.07 -15.56
C GLN A 111 17.30 19.11 -14.40
N PRO A 112 16.38 18.23 -13.98
CA PRO A 112 16.66 17.21 -12.98
C PRO A 112 17.57 16.11 -13.54
N TRP A 113 18.28 15.42 -12.64
CA TRP A 113 19.28 14.41 -13.00
C TRP A 113 18.71 13.21 -13.78
N SER A 114 17.42 12.92 -13.60
CA SER A 114 16.70 11.81 -14.22
C SER A 114 15.44 12.36 -14.89
N ILE A 115 15.54 12.69 -16.19
CA ILE A 115 14.38 13.07 -17.00
C ILE A 115 13.70 11.81 -17.52
N VAL A 116 12.44 11.67 -17.13
CA VAL A 116 11.56 10.61 -17.58
C VAL A 116 10.58 11.18 -18.61
N PRO A 117 10.35 10.50 -19.76
CA PRO A 117 9.40 10.94 -20.77
C PRO A 117 7.99 11.15 -20.23
N ASP A 118 7.28 12.11 -20.81
CA ASP A 118 5.87 12.37 -20.51
C ASP A 118 5.03 11.12 -20.77
N GLY A 119 4.17 10.76 -19.81
CA GLY A 119 3.28 9.59 -19.89
C GLY A 119 3.76 8.35 -19.14
N VAL A 120 5.05 8.22 -18.81
CA VAL A 120 5.55 7.05 -18.04
C VAL A 120 4.98 7.03 -16.62
N PHE A 121 5.06 8.13 -15.88
CA PHE A 121 4.54 8.21 -14.51
C PHE A 121 3.01 7.97 -14.42
N PRO A 122 2.16 8.55 -15.28
CA PRO A 122 0.73 8.22 -15.30
C PRO A 122 0.42 6.73 -15.54
N ILE A 123 1.18 6.07 -16.42
CA ILE A 123 1.02 4.63 -16.68
C ILE A 123 1.51 3.83 -15.47
N PHE A 124 2.67 4.18 -14.92
CA PHE A 124 3.25 3.56 -13.74
C PHE A 124 2.29 3.61 -12.55
N TRP A 125 1.80 4.80 -12.19
CA TRP A 125 0.87 4.98 -11.09
C TRP A 125 -0.45 4.25 -11.33
N ARG A 126 -0.91 4.14 -12.57
CA ARG A 126 -2.09 3.34 -12.92
C ARG A 126 -1.86 1.85 -12.65
N ILE A 127 -0.70 1.32 -13.04
CA ILE A 127 -0.31 -0.06 -12.75
C ILE A 127 -0.30 -0.27 -11.23
N VAL A 128 0.51 0.51 -10.51
CA VAL A 128 0.66 0.41 -9.05
C VAL A 128 -0.69 0.52 -8.34
N TYR A 129 -1.54 1.47 -8.76
CA TYR A 129 -2.88 1.66 -8.20
C TYR A 129 -3.72 0.40 -8.38
N TRP A 130 -3.94 -0.07 -9.61
CA TRP A 130 -4.84 -1.20 -9.86
C TRP A 130 -4.32 -2.51 -9.28
N THR A 131 -3.01 -2.75 -9.36
CA THR A 131 -2.41 -3.94 -8.75
C THR A 131 -2.57 -3.91 -7.24
N SER A 132 -2.36 -2.76 -6.59
CA SER A 132 -2.51 -2.62 -5.14
C SER A 132 -3.97 -2.76 -4.70
N GLN A 133 -4.93 -2.23 -5.47
CA GLN A 133 -6.35 -2.40 -5.19
C GLN A 133 -6.76 -3.88 -5.29
N PHE A 134 -6.35 -4.58 -6.35
CA PHE A 134 -6.65 -6.00 -6.52
C PHE A 134 -6.01 -6.86 -5.42
N LEU A 135 -4.76 -6.55 -5.06
CA LEU A 135 -4.05 -7.26 -4.01
C LEU A 135 -4.72 -7.07 -2.64
N THR A 136 -5.10 -5.83 -2.32
CA THR A 136 -5.66 -5.46 -1.02
C THR A 136 -7.09 -5.92 -0.83
N TRP A 137 -7.94 -5.78 -1.85
CA TRP A 137 -9.37 -6.05 -1.72
C TRP A 137 -9.81 -7.42 -2.21
N LEU A 138 -8.96 -8.12 -2.97
CA LEU A 138 -9.28 -9.46 -3.46
C LEU A 138 -8.28 -10.51 -2.97
N ILE A 139 -7.01 -10.41 -3.33
CA ILE A 139 -6.09 -11.53 -3.11
C ILE A 139 -5.81 -11.74 -1.61
N LEU A 140 -5.36 -10.72 -0.88
CA LEU A 140 -4.95 -10.88 0.52
C LEU A 140 -6.12 -11.34 1.42
N PRO A 141 -7.32 -10.75 1.36
CA PRO A 141 -8.46 -11.18 2.17
C PRO A 141 -8.93 -12.60 1.83
N LEU A 142 -8.93 -12.94 0.54
CA LEU A 142 -9.28 -14.29 0.09
C LEU A 142 -8.25 -15.33 0.59
N MET A 143 -6.96 -15.01 0.55
CA MET A 143 -5.92 -15.88 1.10
C MET A 143 -6.06 -16.05 2.61
N GLN A 144 -6.38 -14.99 3.35
CA GLN A 144 -6.62 -15.06 4.78
C GLN A 144 -7.79 -16.00 5.10
N SER A 145 -8.94 -15.84 4.46
CA SER A 145 -10.09 -16.73 4.68
C SER A 145 -9.82 -18.16 4.18
N TYR A 146 -9.10 -18.33 3.08
CA TYR A 146 -8.71 -19.64 2.55
C TYR A 146 -7.84 -20.44 3.53
N THR A 147 -6.89 -19.77 4.19
CA THR A 147 -6.04 -20.43 5.19
C THR A 147 -6.78 -20.76 6.49
N LYS A 148 -7.83 -19.99 6.81
CA LYS A 148 -8.70 -20.24 7.97
C LYS A 148 -9.78 -21.28 7.70
N ALA A 149 -10.12 -21.55 6.43
CA ALA A 149 -11.14 -22.51 6.05
C ALA A 149 -10.74 -23.95 6.44
N GLY A 150 -11.62 -24.61 7.20
CA GLY A 150 -11.47 -25.98 7.67
C GLY A 150 -11.89 -27.06 6.66
N ASP A 151 -12.30 -26.68 5.44
CA ASP A 151 -12.75 -27.65 4.43
C ASP A 151 -11.62 -28.57 3.94
N PHE A 152 -11.94 -29.80 3.56
CA PHE A 152 -10.93 -30.77 3.12
C PHE A 152 -10.50 -30.61 1.65
N SER A 153 -11.35 -30.02 0.79
CA SER A 153 -11.06 -29.86 -0.64
C SER A 153 -10.68 -28.43 -0.99
N LEU A 154 -9.80 -28.27 -1.99
CA LEU A 154 -9.34 -26.94 -2.44
C LEU A 154 -10.49 -26.06 -2.93
N GLY A 155 -11.46 -26.65 -3.65
CA GLY A 155 -12.63 -25.94 -4.16
C GLY A 155 -13.60 -25.52 -3.07
N ALA A 156 -13.84 -26.39 -2.06
CA ALA A 156 -14.67 -26.02 -0.92
C ALA A 156 -14.02 -24.90 -0.10
N LYS A 157 -12.71 -24.98 0.16
CA LYS A 157 -11.96 -23.89 0.82
C LYS A 157 -12.09 -22.56 0.08
N LEU A 158 -11.93 -22.58 -1.24
CA LEU A 158 -12.07 -21.36 -2.06
C LEU A 158 -13.50 -20.83 -2.01
N ARG A 159 -14.51 -21.70 -2.09
CA ARG A 159 -15.91 -21.31 -1.98
C ARG A 159 -16.21 -20.69 -0.62
N SER A 160 -15.79 -21.32 0.48
CA SER A 160 -15.96 -20.80 1.83
C SER A 160 -15.25 -19.46 1.99
N ALA A 161 -14.01 -19.34 1.51
CA ALA A 161 -13.27 -18.09 1.54
C ALA A 161 -13.97 -16.95 0.77
N VAL A 162 -14.54 -17.25 -0.40
CA VAL A 162 -15.31 -16.27 -1.18
C VAL A 162 -16.59 -15.88 -0.46
N ILE A 163 -17.31 -16.84 0.14
CA ILE A 163 -18.55 -16.57 0.89
C ILE A 163 -18.25 -15.70 2.10
N ASP A 164 -17.23 -16.01 2.89
CA ASP A 164 -16.86 -15.23 4.08
C ASP A 164 -16.53 -13.77 3.73
N ASN A 165 -15.75 -13.58 2.66
CA ASN A 165 -15.42 -12.25 2.16
C ASN A 165 -16.65 -11.55 1.57
N ALA A 166 -17.52 -12.26 0.86
CA ALA A 166 -18.76 -11.71 0.30
C ALA A 166 -19.74 -11.25 1.39
N ILE A 167 -19.85 -11.99 2.50
CA ILE A 167 -20.64 -11.58 3.67
C ILE A 167 -20.05 -10.30 4.27
N TYR A 168 -18.73 -10.28 4.49
CA TYR A 168 -18.03 -9.11 5.03
C TYR A 168 -18.25 -7.88 4.15
N TYR A 169 -17.86 -7.93 2.88
CA TYR A 169 -18.02 -6.80 1.95
C TYR A 169 -19.48 -6.44 1.68
N GLY A 170 -20.36 -7.45 1.62
CA GLY A 170 -21.80 -7.25 1.47
C GLY A 170 -22.37 -6.44 2.63
N SER A 171 -21.93 -6.69 3.86
CA SER A 171 -22.36 -5.91 5.02
C SER A 171 -21.94 -4.43 4.94
N TYR A 172 -20.71 -4.13 4.49
CA TYR A 172 -20.26 -2.75 4.27
C TYR A 172 -21.03 -2.07 3.14
N LEU A 173 -21.25 -2.78 2.03
CA LEU A 173 -22.01 -2.26 0.89
C LEU A 173 -23.46 -1.96 1.28
N LEU A 174 -24.07 -2.75 2.17
CA LEU A 174 -25.41 -2.46 2.70
C LEU A 174 -25.41 -1.12 3.46
N ILE A 175 -24.46 -0.92 4.38
CA ILE A 175 -24.34 0.32 5.17
C ILE A 175 -24.15 1.53 4.24
N VAL A 176 -23.23 1.43 3.27
CA VAL A 176 -23.00 2.49 2.27
C VAL A 176 -24.25 2.71 1.41
N GLY A 177 -24.96 1.64 1.05
CA GLY A 177 -26.21 1.70 0.29
C GLY A 177 -27.31 2.48 1.01
N ILE A 178 -27.49 2.24 2.31
CA ILE A 178 -28.44 3.00 3.15
C ILE A 178 -28.03 4.48 3.20
N LEU A 179 -26.75 4.78 3.37
CA LEU A 179 -26.24 6.16 3.40
C LEU A 179 -26.49 6.88 2.07
N LEU A 180 -26.22 6.21 0.94
CA LEU A 180 -26.46 6.76 -0.40
C LEU A 180 -27.96 6.96 -0.66
N LEU A 181 -28.81 6.03 -0.20
CA LEU A 181 -30.26 6.17 -0.28
C LEU A 181 -30.75 7.40 0.51
N TYR A 182 -30.24 7.59 1.73
CA TYR A 182 -30.56 8.77 2.54
C TYR A 182 -30.19 10.08 1.82
N ILE A 183 -29.00 10.14 1.21
CA ILE A 183 -28.57 11.31 0.43
C ILE A 183 -29.46 11.51 -0.79
N ALA A 184 -29.82 10.44 -1.50
CA ALA A 184 -30.66 10.50 -2.71
C ALA A 184 -32.09 10.99 -2.42
N LEU A 185 -32.62 10.67 -1.24
CA LEU A 185 -33.96 11.10 -0.81
C LEU A 185 -33.98 12.51 -0.21
N THR A 186 -32.81 13.10 0.08
CA THR A 186 -32.72 14.44 0.68
C THR A 186 -32.99 15.51 -0.40
N PRO A 187 -34.06 16.31 -0.27
CA PRO A 187 -34.40 17.32 -1.26
C PRO A 187 -33.29 18.37 -1.36
N GLY A 188 -32.88 18.70 -2.59
CA GLY A 188 -31.81 19.66 -2.88
C GLY A 188 -30.43 19.04 -3.16
N LEU A 189 -30.24 17.73 -2.96
CA LEU A 189 -29.00 17.02 -3.26
C LEU A 189 -29.19 16.03 -4.42
N TYR A 190 -28.75 16.41 -5.62
CA TYR A 190 -28.66 15.47 -6.74
C TYR A 190 -27.33 14.70 -6.69
N LEU A 191 -27.43 13.36 -6.68
CA LEU A 191 -26.29 12.46 -6.84
C LEU A 191 -25.99 12.29 -8.33
N ASP A 192 -24.93 12.95 -8.78
CA ASP A 192 -24.37 12.73 -10.11
C ASP A 192 -23.19 11.75 -10.02
N GLY A 193 -22.87 11.06 -11.13
CA GLY A 193 -21.74 10.14 -11.21
C GLY A 193 -20.40 10.81 -10.88
N SER A 194 -20.27 12.10 -11.21
CA SER A 194 -19.11 12.93 -10.83
C SER A 194 -18.95 13.06 -9.31
N LYS A 195 -20.05 13.32 -8.60
CA LYS A 195 -20.08 13.43 -7.13
C LYS A 195 -19.84 12.08 -6.46
N LEU A 196 -20.42 11.00 -6.98
CA LEU A 196 -20.18 9.66 -6.46
C LEU A 196 -18.70 9.28 -6.58
N ARG A 197 -18.08 9.62 -7.72
CA ARG A 197 -16.63 9.44 -7.92
C ARG A 197 -15.81 10.26 -6.94
N ALA A 198 -16.21 11.50 -6.68
CA ALA A 198 -15.54 12.37 -5.71
C ALA A 198 -15.65 11.82 -4.27
N ILE A 199 -16.83 11.32 -3.88
CA ILE A 199 -17.05 10.67 -2.57
C ILE A 199 -16.20 9.39 -2.45
N ALA A 200 -16.17 8.56 -3.50
CA ALA A 200 -15.37 7.34 -3.48
C ALA A 200 -13.86 7.65 -3.40
N ALA A 201 -13.40 8.69 -4.12
CA ALA A 201 -12.02 9.13 -4.06
C ALA A 201 -11.65 9.69 -2.68
N SER A 202 -12.51 10.51 -2.08
CA SER A 202 -12.27 11.04 -0.73
C SER A 202 -12.29 9.94 0.32
N ALA A 203 -13.24 9.00 0.25
CA ALA A 203 -13.30 7.85 1.16
C ALA A 203 -12.07 6.93 1.06
N SER A 204 -11.57 6.67 -0.16
CA SER A 204 -10.35 5.90 -0.35
C SER A 204 -9.13 6.61 0.26
N ASN A 205 -9.07 7.94 0.15
CA ASN A 205 -7.98 8.72 0.71
C ASN A 205 -8.04 8.78 2.24
N THR A 206 -9.24 8.95 2.83
CA THR A 206 -9.39 8.96 4.29
C THR A 206 -9.05 7.61 4.90
N TRP A 207 -9.37 6.49 4.22
CA TRP A 207 -8.95 5.16 4.66
C TRP A 207 -7.43 5.03 4.75
N GLY A 208 -6.70 5.47 3.71
CA GLY A 208 -5.24 5.46 3.71
C GLY A 208 -4.65 6.36 4.80
N LEU A 209 -5.18 7.58 4.95
CA LEU A 209 -4.73 8.53 5.97
C LEU A 209 -5.00 8.03 7.39
N PHE A 210 -6.13 7.37 7.62
CA PHE A 210 -6.45 6.77 8.92
C PHE A 210 -5.38 5.78 9.36
N TRP A 211 -5.01 4.84 8.48
CA TRP A 211 -3.95 3.87 8.77
C TRP A 211 -2.57 4.52 8.87
N LEU A 212 -2.29 5.54 8.05
CA LEU A 212 -1.05 6.29 8.15
C LEU A 212 -0.91 6.91 9.54
N VAL A 213 -1.94 7.60 10.03
CA VAL A 213 -1.91 8.24 11.36
C VAL A 213 -1.73 7.19 12.47
N LEU A 214 -2.40 6.04 12.39
CA LEU A 214 -2.25 4.98 13.38
C LEU A 214 -0.83 4.39 13.40
N PHE A 215 -0.24 4.13 12.24
CA PHE A 215 1.07 3.48 12.15
C PHE A 215 2.26 4.44 12.21
N LEU A 216 2.04 5.74 11.97
CA LEU A 216 3.10 6.74 12.02
C LEU A 216 3.74 6.82 13.40
N GLY A 217 2.94 6.74 14.47
CA GLY A 217 3.47 6.76 15.84
C GLY A 217 4.42 5.59 16.12
N TYR A 218 4.04 4.38 15.70
CA TYR A 218 4.89 3.20 15.81
C TYR A 218 6.19 3.34 15.00
N GLY A 219 6.08 3.77 13.74
CA GLY A 219 7.23 3.92 12.85
C GLY A 219 8.21 5.02 13.26
N LEU A 220 7.71 6.16 13.77
CA LEU A 220 8.54 7.32 14.08
C LEU A 220 9.12 7.30 15.50
N VAL A 221 8.43 6.65 16.45
CA VAL A 221 8.83 6.66 17.87
C VAL A 221 9.33 5.28 18.32
N ASP A 222 8.50 4.24 18.20
CA ASP A 222 8.80 2.92 18.77
C ASP A 222 9.99 2.26 18.07
N VAL A 223 10.07 2.32 16.74
CA VAL A 223 11.18 1.71 15.98
C VAL A 223 12.54 2.35 16.33
N PRO A 224 12.75 3.67 16.27
CA PRO A 224 14.01 4.29 16.68
C PRO A 224 14.32 4.06 18.16
N GLN A 225 13.32 4.15 19.04
CA GLN A 225 13.49 3.89 20.46
C GLN A 225 13.95 2.45 20.73
N SER A 226 13.36 1.47 20.03
CA SER A 226 13.75 0.07 20.12
C SER A 226 15.19 -0.15 19.68
N ILE A 227 15.63 0.47 18.58
CA ILE A 227 17.02 0.42 18.12
C ILE A 227 17.97 1.03 19.15
N TRP A 228 17.60 2.19 19.72
CA TRP A 228 18.40 2.87 20.75
C TRP A 228 18.55 2.00 22.01
N HIS A 229 17.47 1.43 22.52
CA HIS A 229 17.52 0.54 23.68
C HIS A 229 18.26 -0.76 23.40
N SER A 230 18.14 -1.30 22.19
CA SER A 230 18.86 -2.49 21.74
C SER A 230 20.39 -2.30 21.72
N ALA A 231 20.88 -1.07 21.60
CA ALA A 231 22.30 -0.78 21.70
C ALA A 231 22.86 -0.93 23.13
N SER A 232 22.00 -0.94 24.16
CA SER A 232 22.41 -1.07 25.56
C SER A 232 22.31 -2.51 26.06
N THR A 233 23.46 -3.12 26.37
CA THR A 233 23.56 -4.54 26.74
C THR A 233 22.76 -4.89 28.00
N LEU A 234 22.84 -4.06 29.05
CA LEU A 234 22.17 -4.34 30.33
C LEU A 234 20.64 -4.28 30.22
N HIS A 235 20.11 -3.27 29.52
CA HIS A 235 18.67 -3.16 29.27
C HIS A 235 18.18 -4.34 28.43
N THR A 236 18.89 -4.65 27.35
CA THR A 236 18.57 -5.77 26.46
C THR A 236 18.57 -7.09 27.23
N LEU A 237 19.58 -7.34 28.06
CA LEU A 237 19.67 -8.56 28.87
C LEU A 237 18.50 -8.69 29.85
N ASN A 238 18.14 -7.62 30.58
CA ASN A 238 17.00 -7.64 31.50
C ASN A 238 15.67 -7.84 30.77
N HIS A 239 15.47 -7.14 29.65
CA HIS A 239 14.29 -7.29 28.81
C HIS A 239 14.18 -8.72 28.23
N THR A 240 15.30 -9.28 27.75
CA THR A 240 15.35 -10.65 27.23
C THR A 240 15.05 -11.67 28.32
N TYR A 241 15.56 -11.52 29.55
CA TYR A 241 15.20 -12.43 30.64
C TYR A 241 13.68 -12.45 30.91
N PHE A 242 13.04 -11.29 30.93
CA PHE A 242 11.58 -11.19 31.07
C PHE A 242 10.85 -11.79 29.86
N SER A 243 11.30 -11.47 28.64
CA SER A 243 10.71 -11.99 27.40
C SER A 243 10.84 -13.51 27.29
N VAL A 244 11.96 -14.10 27.71
CA VAL A 244 12.16 -15.56 27.74
C VAL A 244 11.21 -16.22 28.72
N ALA A 245 11.02 -15.66 29.91
CA ALA A 245 10.04 -16.19 30.87
C ALA A 245 8.62 -16.15 30.29
N LYS A 246 8.21 -15.02 29.70
CA LYS A 246 6.92 -14.89 29.02
C LYS A 246 6.75 -15.89 27.87
N LEU A 247 7.75 -15.98 26.98
CA LEU A 247 7.73 -16.90 25.84
C LEU A 247 7.71 -18.37 26.29
N SER A 248 8.33 -18.69 27.42
CA SER A 248 8.28 -20.03 27.99
C SER A 248 6.88 -20.40 28.46
N GLN A 249 6.13 -19.44 29.03
CA GLN A 249 4.73 -19.62 29.42
C GLN A 249 3.84 -19.77 28.18
N GLU A 250 3.96 -18.89 27.20
CA GLU A 250 3.20 -18.96 25.95
C GLU A 250 3.44 -20.30 25.21
N LYS A 251 4.68 -20.80 25.24
CA LYS A 251 5.03 -22.13 24.71
C LYS A 251 4.35 -23.25 25.51
N ALA A 252 4.28 -23.14 26.84
CA ALA A 252 3.62 -24.13 27.68
C ALA A 252 2.12 -24.19 27.35
N ASP A 253 1.45 -23.03 27.30
CA ASP A 253 0.02 -22.91 26.97
C ASP A 253 -0.26 -23.45 25.54
N ALA A 254 0.60 -23.12 24.56
CA ALA A 254 0.46 -23.63 23.21
C ALA A 254 0.65 -25.16 23.12
N ASN A 255 1.58 -25.72 23.92
CA ASN A 255 1.75 -27.17 24.00
C ASN A 255 0.55 -27.87 24.64
N GLU A 256 -0.04 -27.29 25.68
CA GLU A 256 -1.27 -27.79 26.30
C GLU A 256 -2.42 -27.83 25.28
N HIS A 257 -2.64 -26.73 24.56
CA HIS A 257 -3.65 -26.67 23.51
C HIS A 257 -3.44 -27.72 22.40
N VAL A 258 -2.18 -27.98 22.01
CA VAL A 258 -1.86 -29.05 21.05
C VAL A 258 -2.19 -30.43 21.62
N ASN A 259 -1.91 -30.68 22.91
CA ASN A 259 -2.25 -31.94 23.57
C ASN A 259 -3.77 -32.17 23.63
N ASP A 260 -4.55 -31.14 23.94
CA ASP A 260 -6.02 -31.21 23.97
C ASP A 260 -6.60 -31.55 22.59
N LEU A 261 -6.05 -30.94 21.53
CA LEU A 261 -6.42 -31.25 20.15
C LEU A 261 -6.07 -32.69 19.78
N LEU A 262 -4.90 -33.18 20.18
CA LEU A 262 -4.48 -34.57 19.94
C LEU A 262 -5.38 -35.57 20.70
N GLN A 263 -5.79 -35.26 21.93
CA GLN A 263 -6.73 -36.09 22.68
C GLN A 263 -8.11 -36.12 22.01
N SER A 264 -8.61 -34.97 21.57
CA SER A 264 -9.86 -34.84 20.83
C SER A 264 -9.83 -35.62 19.51
N MET A 265 -8.71 -35.53 18.78
CA MET A 265 -8.48 -36.31 17.56
C MET A 265 -8.51 -37.81 17.87
N ARG A 266 -7.83 -38.29 18.91
CA ARG A 266 -7.88 -39.71 19.29
C ARG A 266 -9.29 -40.17 19.64
N ALA A 267 -10.04 -39.37 20.40
CA ALA A 267 -11.42 -39.68 20.76
C ALA A 267 -12.29 -39.84 19.52
N LEU A 268 -12.14 -38.92 18.55
CA LEU A 268 -12.82 -39.00 17.26
C LEU A 268 -12.38 -40.22 16.44
N GLY A 269 -11.09 -40.53 16.40
CA GLY A 269 -10.55 -41.70 15.71
C GLY A 269 -11.06 -43.03 16.28
N ARG A 270 -11.30 -43.10 17.59
CA ARG A 270 -11.94 -44.27 18.23
C ARG A 270 -13.43 -44.37 17.89
N ALA A 271 -14.13 -43.25 17.79
CA ALA A 271 -15.55 -43.21 17.43
C ALA A 271 -15.77 -43.55 15.93
N VAL A 272 -14.84 -43.13 15.06
CA VAL A 272 -14.88 -43.37 13.61
C VAL A 272 -14.12 -44.65 13.26
N GLY A 273 -14.84 -45.77 13.27
CA GLY A 273 -14.29 -47.08 12.87
C GLY A 273 -13.78 -47.12 11.42
N MET A 274 -13.01 -48.17 11.09
CA MET A 274 -12.31 -48.29 9.79
C MET A 274 -13.26 -48.27 8.57
N ASN A 275 -14.50 -48.76 8.74
CA ASN A 275 -15.49 -48.84 7.66
C ASN A 275 -16.48 -47.65 7.66
N HIS A 276 -16.24 -46.63 8.49
CA HIS A 276 -17.15 -45.48 8.60
C HIS A 276 -16.98 -44.53 7.41
N ALA A 277 -18.08 -43.97 6.88
CA ALA A 277 -18.05 -43.08 5.71
C ALA A 277 -17.16 -41.83 5.91
N LEU A 278 -16.95 -41.40 7.16
CA LEU A 278 -16.09 -40.26 7.52
C LEU A 278 -14.60 -40.61 7.71
N ARG A 279 -14.21 -41.88 7.57
CA ARG A 279 -12.81 -42.32 7.74
C ARG A 279 -11.81 -41.56 6.84
N PRO A 280 -12.10 -41.27 5.55
CA PRO A 280 -11.19 -40.49 4.70
C PRO A 280 -10.91 -39.08 5.23
N HIS A 281 -11.88 -38.45 5.89
CA HIS A 281 -11.70 -37.14 6.51
C HIS A 281 -10.82 -37.24 7.76
N MET A 282 -10.99 -38.29 8.56
CA MET A 282 -10.12 -38.57 9.71
C MET A 282 -8.67 -38.80 9.28
N ASP A 283 -8.43 -39.60 8.24
CA ASP A 283 -7.09 -39.87 7.72
C ASP A 283 -6.44 -38.57 7.19
N THR A 284 -7.24 -37.68 6.60
CA THR A 284 -6.77 -36.35 6.18
C THR A 284 -6.33 -35.50 7.37
N ILE A 285 -7.07 -35.52 8.49
CA ILE A 285 -6.71 -34.82 9.73
C ILE A 285 -5.42 -35.39 10.32
N GLU A 286 -5.33 -36.72 10.43
CA GLU A 286 -4.13 -37.41 10.94
C GLU A 286 -2.88 -37.07 10.12
N SER A 287 -3.02 -36.95 8.78
CA SER A 287 -1.91 -36.59 7.90
C SER A 287 -1.35 -35.17 8.12
N LYS A 288 -2.10 -34.27 8.78
CA LYS A 288 -1.67 -32.90 9.07
C LYS A 288 -0.87 -32.80 10.36
N VAL A 289 -0.91 -33.82 11.22
CA VAL A 289 -0.16 -33.85 12.46
C VAL A 289 1.29 -34.22 12.17
N PRO A 290 2.28 -33.44 12.67
CA PRO A 290 3.69 -33.80 12.56
C PRO A 290 3.97 -35.19 13.14
N THR A 291 4.82 -35.98 12.47
CA THR A 291 5.15 -37.35 12.87
C THR A 291 5.68 -37.43 14.31
N GLU A 292 6.49 -36.44 14.72
CA GLU A 292 7.03 -36.33 16.09
C GLU A 292 5.94 -36.26 17.19
N LEU A 293 4.79 -35.64 16.88
CA LEU A 293 3.67 -35.53 17.82
C LEU A 293 2.79 -36.77 17.77
N LEU A 294 2.68 -37.40 16.60
CA LEU A 294 1.96 -38.65 16.41
C LEU A 294 2.62 -39.82 17.18
N ASP A 295 3.95 -39.85 17.23
CA ASP A 295 4.71 -40.88 17.96
C ASP A 295 4.59 -40.74 19.48
N ARG A 296 4.41 -39.52 20.00
CA ARG A 296 4.08 -39.32 21.43
C ARG A 296 2.67 -39.79 21.78
N VAL A 297 1.85 -39.97 20.74
CA VAL A 297 0.42 -40.16 20.85
C VAL A 297 -0.02 -41.61 20.61
N ARG A 298 0.77 -42.36 19.83
CA ARG A 298 0.61 -43.80 19.60
C ARG A 298 1.04 -44.61 20.84
#